data_AF-A0A1C4VJP2-F1
#
_entry.id   AF-A0A1C4VJP2-F1
#
_cell.length_a   1.000
_cell.length_b   1.000
_cell.length_c   1.000
_cell.angle_alpha   90.00
_cell.angle_beta   90.00
_cell.angle_gamma   90.00
#
_symmetry.space_group_name_H-M   'P 1'
#
loop_
_entity.id
_entity.type
_entity.pdbx_description
1 polymer ?
#
loop_
_entity_poly.entity_id
_entity_poly.type
_entity_poly.pdbx_seq_one_letter_code
_entity_poly.pdbx_strand_id
1 'polypeptide(L)' 'MPTCTECPRTIEQTPGARARITCGPACRKRRQRRLHAEREARFRAAALELLTRQTAAIIDGNREALIAVERDAARLFGT' A
#
# COMPACT_ATOMS: atom_id res chain seq x y z
N MET A 1 -18.80 -1.80 22.74
CA MET A 1 -18.65 -0.53 21.98
C MET A 1 -17.38 -0.63 21.13
N PRO A 2 -17.38 -0.18 19.87
CA PRO A 2 -16.20 -0.27 19.02
C PRO A 2 -15.10 0.70 19.46
N THR A 3 -13.85 0.27 19.35
CA THR A 3 -12.66 1.07 19.68
C THR A 3 -12.06 1.69 18.41
N CYS A 4 -11.44 2.86 18.56
CA CYS A 4 -10.73 3.51 17.48
C CYS A 4 -9.48 2.71 17.09
N THR A 5 -9.25 2.51 15.80
CA THR A 5 -8.05 1.78 15.32
C THR A 5 -6.75 2.56 15.43
N GLU A 6 -6.82 3.83 15.86
CA GLU A 6 -5.68 4.75 15.88
C GLU A 6 -5.37 5.29 17.30
N CYS A 7 -6.24 5.03 18.27
CA CYS A 7 -6.09 5.47 19.66
C CYS A 7 -6.99 4.63 20.58
N PRO A 8 -6.76 4.61 21.91
CA PRO A 8 -7.54 3.78 22.83
C PRO A 8 -8.98 4.29 23.10
N ARG A 9 -9.44 5.34 22.40
CA ARG A 9 -10.78 5.90 22.64
C ARG A 9 -11.88 5.01 22.07
N THR A 10 -12.95 4.89 22.82
CA THR A 10 -14.21 4.29 22.37
C THR A 10 -14.89 5.20 21.34
N ILE A 11 -15.53 4.59 20.34
CA ILE A 11 -16.33 5.28 19.33
C ILE A 11 -17.78 5.26 19.79
N GLU A 12 -18.34 6.46 19.99
CA GLU A 12 -19.78 6.62 20.10
C GLU A 12 -20.42 6.35 18.75
N GLN A 13 -21.30 5.35 18.71
CA GLN A 13 -22.09 5.02 17.51
C GLN A 13 -23.50 5.56 17.68
N THR A 14 -23.92 6.37 16.72
CA THR A 14 -25.33 6.79 16.59
C THR A 14 -26.13 5.62 16.02
N PRO A 15 -27.25 5.21 16.64
CA PRO A 15 -28.13 4.18 16.09
C PRO A 15 -28.57 4.52 14.65
N GLY A 16 -28.46 3.55 13.73
CA GLY A 16 -28.79 3.73 12.32
C GLY A 16 -27.70 4.40 11.46
N ALA A 17 -26.62 4.91 12.05
CA ALA A 17 -25.48 5.45 11.30
C ALA A 17 -24.51 4.35 10.85
N ARG A 18 -23.76 4.60 9.77
CA ARG A 18 -22.69 3.69 9.30
C ARG A 18 -21.63 3.49 10.39
N ALA A 19 -21.16 2.26 10.53
CA ALA A 19 -20.10 1.91 11.47
C ALA A 19 -18.82 2.74 11.20
N ARG A 20 -18.37 3.47 12.22
CA ARG A 20 -17.14 4.27 12.17
C ARG A 20 -15.96 3.47 12.69
N ILE A 21 -14.81 3.62 12.03
CA ILE A 21 -13.53 2.96 12.39
C ILE A 21 -12.64 3.88 13.24
N THR A 22 -12.82 5.20 13.11
CA THR A 22 -12.03 6.22 13.82
C THR A 22 -12.91 7.15 14.64
N CYS A 23 -12.49 7.48 15.87
CA CYS A 23 -13.26 8.32 16.79
C CYS A 23 -13.44 9.77 16.31
N GLY A 24 -12.54 10.32 15.48
CA GLY A 24 -12.64 11.70 15.02
C GLY A 24 -11.71 12.08 13.86
N PRO A 25 -11.73 13.35 13.41
CA PRO A 25 -10.96 13.83 12.26
C PRO A 25 -9.44 13.65 12.41
N ALA A 26 -8.89 13.88 13.60
CA ALA A 26 -7.46 13.70 13.87
C ALA A 26 -7.01 12.24 13.66
N CYS A 27 -7.78 11.27 14.18
CA CYS A 27 -7.51 9.84 13.96
C CYS A 27 -7.72 9.44 12.50
N ARG A 28 -8.73 10.02 11.81
CA ARG A 28 -8.91 9.81 10.37
C ARG A 28 -7.69 10.27 9.57
N LYS A 29 -7.13 11.45 9.88
CA LYS A 29 -5.91 11.97 9.25
C LYS A 29 -4.68 11.12 9.56
N ARG A 30 -4.54 10.64 10.79
CA ARG A 30 -3.46 9.70 11.18
C ARG A 30 -3.55 8.40 10.38
N ARG A 31 -4.74 7.79 10.33
CA ARG A 31 -5.00 6.59 9.52
C ARG A 31 -4.67 6.81 8.06
N GLN A 32 -5.11 7.93 7.49
CA GLN A 32 -4.81 8.28 6.10
C GLN A 32 -3.29 8.34 5.86
N ARG A 33 -2.54 9.06 6.71
CA ARG A 33 -1.07 9.14 6.60
C ARG A 33 -0.41 7.76 6.69
N ARG A 34 -0.84 6.93 7.65
CA ARG A 34 -0.35 5.55 7.79
C ARG A 34 -0.61 4.73 6.54
N LEU A 35 -1.84 4.74 6.01
CA LEU A 35 -2.19 4.00 4.79
C LEU A 35 -1.41 4.50 3.57
N HIS A 36 -1.17 5.81 3.45
CA HIS A 36 -0.32 6.36 2.39
C HIS A 36 1.13 5.87 2.54
N ALA A 37 1.70 5.94 3.74
CA ALA A 37 3.06 5.45 4.00
C ALA A 37 3.20 3.95 3.74
N GLU A 38 2.21 3.14 4.15
CA GLU A 38 2.16 1.71 3.87
C GLU A 38 2.08 1.43 2.36
N ARG A 39 1.26 2.18 1.62
CA ARG A 39 1.15 2.05 0.17
C ARG A 39 2.45 2.43 -0.53
N GLU A 40 3.08 3.52 -0.10
CA GLU A 40 4.36 3.97 -0.64
C GLU A 40 5.49 2.97 -0.34
N ALA A 41 5.53 2.42 0.87
CA ALA A 41 6.49 1.38 1.24
C ALA A 41 6.33 0.12 0.38
N ARG A 42 5.08 -0.34 0.17
CA ARG A 42 4.78 -1.48 -0.72
C ARG A 42 5.20 -1.20 -2.17
N PHE A 43 4.93 0.00 -2.66
CA PHE A 43 5.35 0.40 -4.00
C PHE A 43 6.88 0.40 -4.14
N ARG A 44 7.60 0.98 -3.18
CA ARG A 44 9.08 0.98 -3.17
C ARG A 44 9.65 -0.44 -3.12
N ALA A 45 9.07 -1.32 -2.29
CA ALA A 45 9.50 -2.72 -2.22
C ALA A 45 9.31 -3.44 -3.56
N ALA A 46 8.14 -3.28 -4.21
CA ALA A 46 7.88 -3.87 -5.52
C ALA A 46 8.81 -3.31 -6.61
N ALA A 47 9.11 -2.01 -6.58
CA ALA A 47 10.03 -1.38 -7.52
C ALA A 47 11.47 -1.91 -7.35
N LEU A 48 11.93 -2.10 -6.11
CA LEU A 48 13.25 -2.68 -5.84
C LEU A 48 13.32 -4.13 -6.32
N GLU A 49 12.29 -4.93 -6.07
CA GLU A 49 12.22 -6.31 -6.56
C GLU A 49 12.27 -6.38 -8.09
N LEU A 50 11.57 -5.47 -8.78
CA LEU A 50 11.64 -5.36 -10.23
C LEU A 50 13.07 -5.06 -10.72
N LEU A 51 13.75 -4.10 -10.10
CA LEU A 51 15.13 -3.77 -10.44
C LEU A 51 16.06 -4.97 -10.24
N THR A 52 15.93 -5.68 -9.12
CA THR A 52 16.73 -6.88 -8.86
C THR A 52 16.50 -7.96 -9.92
N ARG A 53 15.24 -8.25 -10.28
CA ARG A 53 14.91 -9.21 -11.34
C ARG A 53 15.41 -8.76 -12.70
N GLN A 54 15.30 -7.48 -13.02
CA GLN A 54 15.82 -6.91 -14.25
C GLN A 54 17.33 -7.09 -14.35
N THR A 55 18.08 -6.74 -13.29
CA THR A 55 19.53 -6.86 -13.25
C THR A 55 19.97 -8.31 -13.44
N ALA A 56 19.32 -9.26 -12.75
CA ALA A 56 19.60 -10.69 -12.93
C ALA A 56 19.35 -11.14 -14.38
N ALA A 57 18.20 -10.77 -14.96
CA ALA A 57 17.88 -11.12 -16.34
C ALA A 57 18.85 -10.52 -17.38
N ILE A 58 19.36 -9.30 -17.15
CA ILE A 58 20.40 -8.68 -17.99
C ILE A 58 21.71 -9.48 -17.91
N ILE A 59 22.15 -9.81 -16.69
CA ILE A 59 23.40 -10.57 -16.46
C ILE A 59 23.31 -11.94 -17.12
N ASP A 60 22.17 -12.61 -16.99
CA ASP A 60 21.93 -13.96 -17.53
C ASP A 60 21.61 -13.95 -19.04
N GLY A 61 21.45 -12.77 -19.66
CA GLY A 61 21.01 -12.66 -21.06
C GLY A 61 19.60 -13.21 -21.32
N ASN A 62 18.75 -13.30 -20.30
CA ASN A 62 17.43 -13.92 -20.38
C ASN A 62 16.36 -12.94 -20.89
N ARG A 63 16.12 -12.98 -22.20
CA ARG A 63 15.15 -12.09 -22.87
C ARG A 63 13.70 -12.30 -22.41
N GLU A 64 13.29 -13.53 -22.11
CA GLU A 64 11.92 -13.81 -21.66
C GLU A 64 11.66 -13.21 -20.28
N ALA A 65 12.65 -13.31 -19.37
CA ALA A 65 12.58 -12.68 -18.06
C ALA A 65 12.49 -11.15 -18.16
N LEU A 66 13.21 -10.53 -19.11
CA LEU A 66 13.10 -9.08 -19.34
C LEU A 66 11.70 -8.66 -19.79
N ILE A 67 11.07 -9.41 -20.71
CA ILE A 67 9.69 -9.13 -21.15
C ILE A 67 8.70 -9.25 -19.97
N ALA A 68 8.90 -10.23 -19.08
CA ALA A 68 8.08 -10.38 -17.88
C ALA A 68 8.25 -9.16 -16.93
N VAL A 69 9.48 -8.72 -16.72
CA VAL A 69 9.79 -7.52 -15.92
C VAL A 69 9.14 -6.27 -16.53
N GLU A 70 9.19 -6.08 -17.85
CA GLU A 70 8.56 -4.94 -18.53
C GLU A 70 7.04 -4.92 -18.33
N ARG A 71 6.37 -6.07 -18.45
CA ARG A 71 4.92 -6.19 -18.19
C ARG A 71 4.58 -5.89 -16.73
N ASP A 72 5.38 -6.37 -15.80
CA ASP A 72 5.19 -6.09 -14.38
C ASP A 72 5.40 -4.61 -14.06
N ALA A 73 6.40 -3.97 -14.68
CA ALA A 73 6.66 -2.55 -14.57
C ALA A 73 5.48 -1.72 -15.12
N ALA A 74 4.95 -2.07 -16.29
CA ALA A 74 3.76 -1.41 -16.85
C ALA A 74 2.56 -1.46 -15.88
N ARG A 75 2.34 -2.61 -15.22
CA ARG A 75 1.29 -2.75 -14.20
C ARG A 75 1.55 -1.91 -12.94
N LEU A 76 2.80 -1.81 -12.50
CA LEU A 76 3.17 -1.09 -11.27
C LEU A 76 3.16 0.43 -11.46
N PHE A 77 3.67 0.92 -12.59
CA PHE A 77 3.84 2.34 -12.87
C PHE A 77 2.69 2.94 -13.70
N GLY A 78 1.84 2.13 -14.31
CA GLY A 78 0.69 2.59 -15.11
C GLY A 78 1.08 3.23 -16.44
N THR A 79 2.18 2.76 -17.04
CA THR A 79 2.71 3.20 -18.35
C THR A 79 2.24 2.31 -19.48
#